data_AF-A0A1L8CM29-F1
#
_entry.id   AF-A0A1L8CM29-F1
#
_cell.length_a   1.000
_cell.length_b   1.000
_cell.length_c   1.000
_cell.angle_alpha   90.00
_cell.angle_beta   90.00
_cell.angle_gamma   90.00
#
_symmetry.space_group_name_H-M   'P 1'
#
loop_
_entity.id
_entity.type
_entity.pdbx_description
1 polymer ?
#
loop_
_entity_poly.entity_id
_entity_poly.type
_entity_poly.pdbx_seq_one_letter_code
_entity_poly.pdbx_strand_id
1 'polypeptide(L)'
;MRLKNILVLLMLYLAPAVVHAGAAVEGKSFNFIIFLNEDKSYQFDPIMFGDFPGFISQMKTSKLLLLSHNPGVIGGDVINLQQDMLRSTGGDRFSDAGINCQLSLASEAESYHLAGNCQIIDKFHGKQLTLRAKVTDTELPDITEGRPVWIEVYEDARTGIAFYANIGNR
;
A
#
# COMPACT_ATOMS: atom_id res chain seq x y z
N MET A 1 -61.22 36.66 29.09
CA MET A 1 -60.84 35.58 28.16
C MET A 1 -59.75 36.12 27.25
N ARG A 2 -58.64 35.38 27.08
CA ARG A 2 -57.48 35.61 26.17
C ARG A 2 -56.14 36.02 26.84
N LEU A 3 -55.09 35.38 26.29
CA LEU A 3 -53.65 35.65 26.42
C LEU A 3 -52.97 35.33 27.77
N LYS A 4 -52.75 34.05 28.10
CA LYS A 4 -51.68 33.66 29.06
C LYS A 4 -50.92 32.35 28.78
N ASN A 5 -51.27 31.54 27.77
CA ASN A 5 -50.75 30.17 27.65
C ASN A 5 -49.92 29.90 26.37
N ILE A 6 -49.16 30.87 25.87
CA ILE A 6 -48.23 30.65 24.74
C ILE A 6 -46.89 31.31 25.09
N LEU A 7 -46.16 30.75 26.06
CA LEU A 7 -44.75 31.16 26.28
C LEU A 7 -43.86 30.06 26.89
N VAL A 8 -44.39 28.86 27.18
CA VAL A 8 -43.65 27.83 27.95
C VAL A 8 -43.19 26.64 27.09
N LEU A 9 -43.49 26.63 25.78
CA LEU A 9 -43.20 25.48 24.92
C LEU A 9 -42.00 25.64 23.97
N LEU A 10 -41.11 26.63 24.20
CA LEU A 10 -39.96 26.91 23.33
C LEU A 10 -38.60 26.85 24.06
N MET A 11 -38.49 26.05 25.12
CA MET A 11 -37.23 25.87 25.89
C MET A 11 -36.69 24.42 25.90
N LEU A 12 -37.21 23.52 25.06
CA LEU A 12 -36.83 22.09 25.09
C LEU A 12 -36.01 21.60 23.87
N TYR A 13 -35.35 22.49 23.13
CA TYR A 13 -34.61 22.13 21.90
C TYR A 13 -33.17 22.66 21.84
N LEU A 14 -32.49 22.74 22.98
CA LEU A 14 -31.04 22.96 23.02
C LEU A 14 -30.37 21.79 23.74
N ALA A 15 -30.46 20.60 23.15
CA ALA A 15 -29.50 19.55 23.48
C ALA A 15 -28.13 20.03 22.95
N PRO A 16 -27.11 20.18 23.79
CA PRO A 16 -25.77 20.46 23.31
C PRO A 16 -25.35 19.28 22.44
N ALA A 17 -25.20 19.51 21.14
CA ALA A 17 -24.52 18.57 20.28
C ALA A 17 -23.11 18.40 20.85
N VAL A 18 -22.85 17.27 21.50
CA VAL A 18 -21.51 16.89 21.93
C VAL A 18 -20.74 16.60 20.65
N VAL A 19 -20.15 17.66 20.07
CA VAL A 19 -19.18 17.55 19.00
C VAL A 19 -17.98 16.86 19.63
N HIS A 20 -17.89 15.54 19.44
CA HIS A 20 -16.66 14.82 19.68
C HIS A 20 -15.68 15.37 18.64
N ALA A 21 -14.82 16.29 19.07
CA ALA A 21 -13.61 16.61 18.35
C ALA A 21 -12.78 15.32 18.33
N GLY A 22 -13.00 14.49 17.32
CA GLY A 22 -12.12 13.36 17.04
C GLY A 22 -10.73 13.94 16.85
N ALA A 23 -9.77 13.51 17.67
CA ALA A 23 -8.38 13.82 17.44
C ALA A 23 -8.06 13.43 15.99
N ALA A 24 -7.52 14.36 15.21
CA ALA A 24 -7.11 14.07 13.85
C ALA A 24 -6.03 12.99 13.92
N VAL A 25 -6.32 11.80 13.40
CA VAL A 25 -5.32 10.74 13.26
C VAL A 25 -4.29 11.25 12.26
N GLU A 26 -3.05 11.38 12.72
CA GLU A 26 -1.94 11.81 11.86
C GLU A 26 -1.62 10.69 10.87
N GLY A 27 -1.87 10.95 9.58
CA GLY A 27 -1.64 9.98 8.53
C GLY A 27 -0.15 9.82 8.19
N LYS A 28 0.23 8.61 7.76
CA LYS A 28 1.61 8.25 7.39
C LYS A 28 1.79 8.18 5.87
N SER A 29 3.03 8.12 5.42
CA SER A 29 3.36 7.74 4.05
C SER A 29 3.51 6.23 3.94
N PHE A 30 2.72 5.60 3.08
CA PHE A 30 2.90 4.21 2.69
C PHE A 30 3.51 4.11 1.30
N ASN A 31 4.62 3.38 1.21
CA ASN A 31 5.32 3.09 -0.03
C ASN A 31 5.27 1.60 -0.32
N PHE A 32 5.01 1.25 -1.58
CA PHE A 32 4.98 -0.14 -2.05
C PHE A 32 5.68 -0.26 -3.39
N ILE A 33 6.57 -1.25 -3.51
CA ILE A 33 7.44 -1.43 -4.66
C ILE A 33 7.47 -2.89 -5.08
N ILE A 34 7.44 -3.12 -6.39
CA ILE A 34 7.60 -4.46 -6.98
C ILE A 34 8.83 -4.45 -7.88
N PHE A 35 9.72 -5.42 -7.65
CA PHE A 35 10.88 -5.68 -8.48
C PHE A 35 10.77 -7.01 -9.22
N LEU A 36 11.51 -7.08 -10.33
CA LEU A 36 11.81 -8.30 -11.07
C LEU A 36 13.31 -8.41 -11.26
N ASN A 37 13.92 -9.50 -10.83
CA ASN A 37 15.29 -9.86 -11.16
C ASN A 37 15.31 -11.07 -12.09
N GLU A 38 16.04 -10.97 -13.21
CA GLU A 38 16.12 -12.06 -14.20
C GLU A 38 17.19 -13.11 -13.85
N ASP A 39 18.09 -12.79 -12.92
CA ASP A 39 19.06 -13.72 -12.37
C ASP A 39 18.41 -14.60 -11.30
N LYS A 40 18.27 -15.89 -11.60
CA LYS A 40 17.66 -16.89 -10.70
C LYS A 40 18.48 -17.18 -9.45
N SER A 41 19.73 -16.74 -9.40
CA SER A 41 20.61 -16.86 -8.24
C SER A 41 20.56 -15.64 -7.32
N TYR A 42 19.90 -14.57 -7.74
CA TYR A 42 19.73 -13.38 -6.94
C TYR A 42 18.88 -13.69 -5.71
N GLN A 43 19.32 -13.18 -4.55
CA GLN A 43 18.58 -13.26 -3.30
C GLN A 43 18.24 -11.85 -2.87
N PHE A 44 16.95 -11.61 -2.68
CA PHE A 44 16.46 -10.36 -2.16
C PHE A 44 16.79 -10.26 -0.66
N ASP A 45 17.22 -9.07 -0.21
CA ASP A 45 17.46 -8.83 1.21
C ASP A 45 16.11 -8.55 1.88
N PRO A 46 15.68 -9.32 2.89
CA PRO A 46 14.37 -9.15 3.50
C PRO A 46 14.22 -7.79 4.21
N ILE A 47 15.32 -7.14 4.61
CA ILE A 47 15.28 -5.86 5.33
C ILE A 47 16.36 -4.94 4.78
N MET A 48 15.96 -3.87 4.11
CA MET A 48 16.89 -2.83 3.64
C MET A 48 16.73 -1.54 4.41
N PHE A 49 17.86 -0.98 4.82
CA PHE A 49 17.92 0.33 5.45
C PHE A 49 18.27 1.41 4.43
N GLY A 50 17.71 2.60 4.64
CA GLY A 50 18.03 3.79 3.85
C GLY A 50 16.79 4.42 3.24
N ASP A 51 16.97 5.67 2.81
CA ASP A 51 15.95 6.39 2.07
C ASP A 51 15.65 5.72 0.71
N PHE A 52 14.63 6.23 0.02
CA PHE A 52 14.22 5.67 -1.27
C PHE A 52 15.39 5.63 -2.30
N PRO A 53 16.19 6.69 -2.52
CA PRO A 53 17.36 6.61 -3.39
C PRO A 53 18.37 5.54 -2.98
N GLY A 54 18.69 5.45 -1.69
CA GLY A 54 19.60 4.45 -1.14
C GLY A 54 19.10 3.03 -1.38
N PHE A 55 17.80 2.80 -1.16
CA PHE A 55 17.12 1.54 -1.42
C PHE A 55 17.16 1.15 -2.92
N ILE A 56 16.75 2.05 -3.81
CA ILE A 56 16.79 1.79 -5.26
C ILE A 56 18.22 1.52 -5.75
N SER A 57 19.21 2.22 -5.20
CA SER A 57 20.61 2.04 -5.60
C SER A 57 21.17 0.66 -5.26
N GLN A 58 20.56 -0.06 -4.32
CA GLN A 58 20.94 -1.43 -3.95
C GLN A 58 20.32 -2.47 -4.91
N MET A 59 19.24 -2.12 -5.62
CA MET A 59 18.50 -3.00 -6.55
C MET A 59 19.07 -3.04 -7.97
N LYS A 60 20.40 -2.91 -8.14
CA LYS A 60 21.04 -2.56 -9.44
C LYS A 60 20.72 -3.47 -10.62
N THR A 61 20.47 -4.75 -10.38
CA THR A 61 20.16 -5.74 -11.43
C THR A 61 18.66 -6.00 -11.59
N SER A 62 17.85 -5.42 -10.71
CA SER A 62 16.40 -5.61 -10.68
C SER A 62 15.69 -4.52 -11.49
N LYS A 63 14.67 -4.93 -12.23
CA LYS A 63 13.76 -4.05 -12.97
C LYS A 63 12.62 -3.63 -12.04
N LEU A 64 12.35 -2.33 -11.97
CA LEU A 64 11.20 -1.78 -11.26
C LEU A 64 9.93 -2.05 -12.09
N LEU A 65 8.97 -2.79 -11.53
CA LEU A 65 7.69 -3.08 -12.18
C LEU A 65 6.58 -2.11 -11.74
N LEU A 66 6.57 -1.76 -10.45
CA LEU A 66 5.61 -0.84 -9.85
C LEU A 66 6.28 -0.06 -8.71
N LEU A 67 5.99 1.23 -8.63
CA LEU A 67 6.26 2.08 -7.47
C LEU A 67 4.98 2.83 -7.13
N SER A 68 4.54 2.71 -5.88
CA SER A 68 3.40 3.45 -5.35
C SER A 68 3.82 4.19 -4.08
N HIS A 69 3.41 5.45 -4.00
CA HIS A 69 3.54 6.31 -2.83
C HIS A 69 2.16 6.86 -2.48
N ASN A 70 1.71 6.61 -1.26
CA ASN A 70 0.39 6.98 -0.76
C ASN A 70 0.58 7.80 0.53
N PRO A 71 0.46 9.14 0.47
CA PRO A 71 0.58 9.98 1.65
C PRO A 71 -0.74 10.02 2.44
N GLY A 72 -0.62 10.12 3.76
CA GLY A 72 -1.77 10.30 4.66
C GLY A 72 -2.60 9.04 4.90
N VAL A 73 -2.01 7.86 4.78
CA VAL A 73 -2.69 6.60 5.11
C VAL A 73 -2.91 6.47 6.61
N ILE A 74 -4.01 5.83 7.00
CA ILE A 74 -4.36 5.51 8.38
C ILE A 74 -4.67 4.02 8.53
N GLY A 75 -4.69 3.55 9.78
CA GLY A 75 -5.12 2.18 10.07
C GLY A 75 -6.56 1.93 9.64
N GLY A 76 -6.80 0.81 8.96
CA GLY A 76 -8.08 0.43 8.37
C GLY A 76 -8.19 0.72 6.87
N ASP A 77 -7.22 1.42 6.28
CA ASP A 77 -7.25 1.74 4.85
C ASP A 77 -7.09 0.48 3.97
N VAL A 78 -7.76 0.50 2.83
CA VAL A 78 -7.60 -0.48 1.75
C VAL A 78 -7.02 0.24 0.54
N ILE A 79 -5.86 -0.22 0.09
CA ILE A 79 -5.07 0.38 -0.98
C ILE A 79 -5.21 -0.50 -2.22
N ASN A 80 -5.73 0.07 -3.29
CA ASN A 80 -5.86 -0.61 -4.59
C ASN A 80 -4.82 -0.04 -5.54
N LEU A 81 -3.90 -0.89 -6.01
CA LEU A 81 -2.86 -0.53 -6.96
C LEU A 81 -3.12 -1.26 -8.27
N GLN A 82 -3.31 -0.51 -9.36
CA GLN A 82 -3.59 -1.10 -10.67
C GLN A 82 -2.74 -0.40 -11.73
N GLN A 83 -2.01 -1.21 -12.50
CA GLN A 83 -1.26 -0.78 -13.67
C GLN A 83 -1.50 -1.79 -14.78
N ASP A 84 -2.24 -1.40 -15.81
CA ASP A 84 -2.53 -2.26 -16.96
C ASP A 84 -1.88 -1.72 -18.23
N MET A 85 -1.40 -2.64 -19.06
CA MET A 85 -0.78 -2.36 -20.34
C MET A 85 -1.29 -3.36 -21.37
N LEU A 86 -1.78 -2.83 -22.49
CA LEU A 86 -2.10 -3.61 -23.66
C LEU A 86 -0.94 -3.50 -24.66
N ARG A 87 -0.17 -4.59 -24.84
CA ARG A 87 0.99 -4.60 -25.73
C ARG A 87 0.62 -5.17 -27.10
N SER A 88 0.90 -4.45 -28.18
CA SER A 88 0.75 -4.99 -29.53
C SER A 88 1.76 -6.12 -29.77
N THR A 89 1.32 -7.21 -30.37
CA THR A 89 2.16 -8.38 -30.69
C THR A 89 2.39 -8.57 -32.19
N GLY A 90 2.01 -7.56 -32.99
CA GLY A 90 2.01 -7.62 -34.46
C GLY A 90 0.65 -8.04 -35.02
N GLY A 91 0.24 -7.43 -36.13
CA GLY A 91 -1.12 -7.53 -36.68
C GLY A 91 -2.18 -6.95 -35.73
N ASP A 92 -3.41 -7.45 -35.81
CA ASP A 92 -4.55 -7.03 -34.97
C ASP A 92 -4.59 -7.74 -33.60
N ARG A 93 -3.43 -8.16 -33.08
CA ARG A 93 -3.33 -8.93 -31.83
C ARG A 93 -2.64 -8.15 -30.73
N PHE A 94 -3.26 -8.16 -29.56
CA PHE A 94 -2.72 -7.58 -28.34
C PHE A 94 -2.49 -8.66 -27.28
N SER A 95 -1.55 -8.40 -26.38
CA SER A 95 -1.33 -9.18 -25.17
C SER A 95 -1.47 -8.31 -23.95
N ASP A 96 -2.21 -8.79 -22.95
CA ASP A 96 -2.36 -8.13 -21.66
C ASP A 96 -1.12 -8.34 -20.80
N ALA A 97 -0.67 -7.26 -20.18
CA ALA A 97 0.26 -7.28 -19.08
C ALA A 97 -0.18 -6.26 -18.03
N GLY A 98 -0.04 -6.58 -16.76
CA GLY A 98 -0.48 -5.67 -15.71
C GLY A 98 -0.27 -6.20 -14.31
N ILE A 99 -0.47 -5.31 -13.36
CA ILE A 99 -0.34 -5.53 -11.92
C ILE A 99 -1.62 -5.04 -11.28
N ASN A 100 -2.25 -5.87 -10.46
CA ASN A 100 -3.41 -5.52 -9.66
C ASN A 100 -3.21 -6.02 -8.24
N CYS A 101 -3.12 -5.10 -7.29
CA CYS A 101 -3.00 -5.40 -5.86
C CYS A 101 -4.15 -4.78 -5.08
N GLN A 102 -4.68 -5.54 -4.14
CA GLN A 102 -5.52 -5.06 -3.06
C GLN A 102 -4.82 -5.34 -1.73
N LEU A 103 -4.39 -4.27 -1.08
CA LEU A 103 -3.65 -4.30 0.18
C LEU A 103 -4.51 -3.70 1.29
N SER A 104 -4.45 -4.25 2.48
CA SER A 104 -5.07 -3.72 3.69
C SER A 104 -3.98 -3.31 4.67
N LEU A 105 -4.13 -2.13 5.25
CA LEU A 105 -3.23 -1.61 6.27
C LEU A 105 -3.97 -1.57 7.61
N ALA A 106 -3.56 -2.40 8.57
CA ALA A 106 -4.00 -2.30 9.95
C ALA A 106 -2.98 -1.49 10.77
N SER A 107 -3.42 -0.85 11.85
CA SER A 107 -2.54 -0.11 12.76
C SER A 107 -2.71 -0.67 14.16
N GLU A 108 -1.59 -1.01 14.80
CA GLU A 108 -1.53 -1.53 16.16
C GLU A 108 -0.43 -0.79 16.94
N ALA A 109 -0.84 0.07 17.87
CA ALA A 109 0.05 0.92 18.67
C ALA A 109 1.08 1.69 17.82
N GLU A 110 2.34 1.25 17.82
CA GLU A 110 3.49 1.87 17.13
C GLU A 110 3.90 1.13 15.86
N SER A 111 3.03 0.26 15.34
CA SER A 111 3.29 -0.56 14.17
C SER A 111 2.11 -0.55 13.20
N TYR A 112 2.41 -0.86 11.95
CA TYR A 112 1.42 -1.08 10.92
C TYR A 112 1.53 -2.50 10.39
N HIS A 113 0.41 -3.09 10.05
CA HIS A 113 0.32 -4.46 9.55
C HIS A 113 -0.19 -4.43 8.12
N LEU A 114 0.63 -4.94 7.19
CA LEU A 114 0.27 -5.04 5.78
C LEU A 114 -0.13 -6.47 5.44
N ALA A 115 -1.29 -6.62 4.82
CA ALA A 115 -1.72 -7.88 4.23
C ALA A 115 -2.39 -7.62 2.88
N GLY A 116 -2.51 -8.63 2.03
CA GLY A 116 -3.27 -8.47 0.79
C GLY A 116 -3.02 -9.51 -0.27
N ASN A 117 -3.55 -9.24 -1.45
CA ASN A 117 -3.37 -10.09 -2.62
C ASN A 117 -2.95 -9.22 -3.80
N CYS A 118 -2.00 -9.74 -4.58
CA CYS A 118 -1.55 -9.16 -5.83
C CYS A 118 -1.67 -10.19 -6.94
N GLN A 119 -2.03 -9.73 -8.12
CA GLN A 119 -1.99 -10.47 -9.36
C GLN A 119 -1.08 -9.73 -10.34
N ILE A 120 -0.13 -10.45 -10.92
CA ILE A 120 0.73 -9.93 -11.98
C ILE A 120 0.56 -10.80 -13.21
N ILE A 121 0.22 -10.17 -14.33
CA ILE A 121 0.11 -10.80 -15.63
C ILE A 121 1.26 -10.23 -16.46
N ASP A 122 2.24 -11.05 -16.83
CA ASP A 122 3.30 -10.62 -17.75
C ASP A 122 4.00 -11.84 -18.37
N LYS A 123 5.04 -11.58 -19.16
CA LYS A 123 5.98 -12.57 -19.65
C LYS A 123 7.20 -12.65 -18.74
N PHE A 124 7.29 -13.74 -17.98
CA PHE A 124 8.45 -14.04 -17.14
C PHE A 124 9.33 -15.07 -17.85
N HIS A 125 10.61 -14.75 -18.07
CA HIS A 125 11.55 -15.58 -18.82
C HIS A 125 10.99 -16.04 -20.18
N GLY A 126 10.29 -15.14 -20.89
CA GLY A 126 9.69 -15.41 -22.20
C GLY A 126 8.37 -16.18 -22.21
N LYS A 127 7.86 -16.61 -21.04
CA LYS A 127 6.58 -17.31 -20.92
C LYS A 127 5.51 -16.42 -20.32
N GLN A 128 4.34 -16.38 -20.96
CA GLN A 128 3.16 -15.74 -20.39
C GLN A 128 2.78 -16.47 -19.11
N LEU A 129 2.66 -15.76 -18.00
CA LEU A 129 2.28 -16.32 -16.72
C LEU A 129 1.47 -15.30 -15.93
N THR A 130 0.52 -15.81 -15.15
CA THR A 130 -0.17 -15.06 -14.10
C THR A 130 0.40 -15.48 -12.75
N LEU A 131 1.12 -14.57 -12.11
CA LEU A 131 1.52 -14.72 -10.72
C LEU A 131 0.38 -14.26 -9.82
N ARG A 132 0.04 -15.07 -8.81
CA ARG A 132 -0.86 -14.70 -7.73
C ARG A 132 -0.07 -14.72 -6.43
N ALA A 133 0.21 -13.54 -5.91
CA ALA A 133 0.98 -13.33 -4.70
C ALA A 133 0.03 -13.02 -3.54
N LYS A 134 0.23 -13.69 -2.42
CA LYS A 134 -0.45 -13.39 -1.16
C LYS A 134 0.56 -12.74 -0.24
N VAL A 135 0.36 -11.47 0.05
CA VAL A 135 1.11 -10.77 1.10
C VAL A 135 0.49 -11.22 2.42
N THR A 136 1.24 -12.01 3.18
CA THR A 136 0.85 -12.38 4.54
C THR A 136 0.93 -11.17 5.43
N ASP A 137 0.19 -11.22 6.55
CA ASP A 137 0.27 -10.18 7.58
C ASP A 137 1.73 -9.96 7.99
N THR A 138 2.25 -8.79 7.63
CA THR A 138 3.65 -8.40 7.80
C THR A 138 3.70 -7.07 8.54
N GLU A 139 4.43 -7.06 9.65
CA GLU A 139 4.64 -5.87 10.45
C GLU A 139 5.59 -4.90 9.72
N LEU A 140 5.17 -3.65 9.62
CA LEU A 140 5.93 -2.52 9.12
C LEU A 140 6.21 -1.59 10.31
N PRO A 141 7.48 -1.44 10.71
CA PRO A 141 7.82 -0.59 11.85
C PRO A 141 7.52 0.88 11.53
N ASP A 142 6.89 1.59 12.48
CA ASP A 142 6.76 3.05 12.39
C ASP A 142 8.11 3.70 12.72
N ILE A 143 8.83 4.09 11.68
CA ILE A 143 10.17 4.70 11.73
C ILE A 143 10.12 6.22 11.95
N THR A 144 9.08 6.77 12.59
CA THR A 144 8.91 8.22 12.79
C THR A 144 10.15 8.91 13.38
N GLU A 145 10.94 8.21 14.20
CA GLU A 145 12.18 8.69 14.81
C GLU A 145 13.45 7.96 14.32
N GLY A 146 13.32 7.07 13.35
CA GLY A 146 14.34 6.10 12.93
C GLY A 146 14.85 6.29 11.51
N ARG A 147 15.83 5.45 11.12
CA ARG A 147 16.26 5.34 9.72
C ARG A 147 15.18 4.63 8.92
N PRO A 148 14.92 5.01 7.66
CA PRO A 148 13.93 4.30 6.88
C PRO A 148 14.28 2.83 6.63
N VAL A 149 13.26 1.99 6.73
CA VAL A 149 13.36 0.53 6.60
C VAL A 149 12.36 0.03 5.58
N TRP A 150 12.85 -0.67 4.58
CA TRP A 150 12.06 -1.39 3.59
C TRP A 150 12.01 -2.86 3.97
N ILE A 151 10.80 -3.38 4.14
CA ILE A 151 10.55 -4.77 4.50
C ILE A 151 10.10 -5.51 3.25
N GLU A 152 10.72 -6.66 2.97
CA GLU A 152 10.20 -7.59 1.98
C GLU A 152 8.92 -8.22 2.52
N VAL A 153 7.84 -8.10 1.74
CA VAL A 153 6.51 -8.61 2.15
C VAL A 153 6.06 -9.81 1.30
N TYR A 154 6.84 -10.13 0.26
CA TYR A 154 6.63 -11.27 -0.63
C TYR A 154 7.84 -11.48 -1.56
N GLU A 155 8.20 -12.74 -1.80
CA GLU A 155 9.15 -13.13 -2.83
C GLU A 155 8.65 -14.39 -3.58
N ASP A 156 8.88 -14.46 -4.89
CA ASP A 156 8.76 -15.69 -5.67
C ASP A 156 10.02 -15.93 -6.51
N ALA A 157 10.94 -16.74 -5.97
CA ALA A 157 12.21 -17.10 -6.61
C ALA A 157 12.05 -17.74 -8.00
N ARG A 158 10.87 -18.29 -8.34
CA ARG A 158 10.60 -18.89 -9.66
C ARG A 158 10.47 -17.84 -10.76
N THR A 159 9.90 -16.69 -10.43
CA THR A 159 9.72 -15.56 -11.34
C THR A 159 10.75 -14.46 -11.12
N GLY A 160 11.45 -14.48 -9.98
CA GLY A 160 12.40 -13.43 -9.58
C GLY A 160 11.71 -12.15 -9.10
N ILE A 161 10.46 -12.25 -8.67
CA ILE A 161 9.68 -11.12 -8.19
C ILE A 161 9.84 -10.97 -6.68
N ALA A 162 10.00 -9.73 -6.21
CA ALA A 162 9.93 -9.38 -4.80
C ALA A 162 9.13 -8.08 -4.59
N PHE A 163 8.40 -8.04 -3.48
CA PHE A 163 7.61 -6.88 -3.06
C PHE A 163 8.23 -6.28 -1.80
N TYR A 164 8.34 -4.97 -1.78
CA TYR A 164 8.81 -4.22 -0.62
C TYR A 164 7.80 -3.18 -0.20
N ALA A 165 7.67 -2.98 1.10
CA ALA A 165 6.87 -1.94 1.67
C ALA A 165 7.63 -1.14 2.74
N ASN A 166 7.25 0.12 2.89
CA ASN A 166 7.73 0.99 3.95
C ASN A 166 6.60 1.91 4.42
N ILE A 167 6.54 2.14 5.73
CA ILE A 167 5.77 3.21 6.36
C ILE A 167 6.75 4.27 6.83
N GLY A 168 6.40 5.55 6.70
CA GLY A 168 7.21 6.65 7.22
C GLY A 168 6.42 7.93 7.39
N ASN A 169 7.13 9.02 7.72
CA ASN A 169 6.53 10.33 7.85
C ASN A 169 6.07 10.88 6.48
N ARG A 170 5.12 11.82 6.53
CA ARG A 170 4.62 12.54 5.35
C ARG A 170 5.69 13.43 4.72
#